data_AF-E4MWH0-F1
#
_entry.id   AF-E4MWH0-F1
#
_cell.length_a   1.000
_cell.length_b   1.000
_cell.length_c   1.000
_cell.angle_alpha   90.00
_cell.angle_beta   90.00
_cell.angle_gamma   90.00
#
_symmetry.space_group_name_H-M   'P 1'
#
loop_
_entity.id
_entity.type
_entity.pdbx_description
1 polymer ?
#
loop_
_entity_poly.entity_id
_entity_poly.type
_entity_poly.pdbx_seq_one_letter_code
_entity_poly.pdbx_strand_id
1 'polypeptide(L)'
;MDRAPVSSGPMDMPIMHDSDRYDFVKDIGSGNFGVARLMRDKVTKELVAVKYIERGDKIDENVQREIINHRSLRHPNIVRFKEVILTPTHLAIIMEYASGGELYERICNAGRFSEDEARFFFQQLISGVSYCHAMQICHRDLKLENTLLDGSPAPRLKICDFGYSKSSVLHSQPKSTVGTPAYIAPEVLLRQQYDGKIADVWSCGVTLYVMLVGAYPFEDPEEPRDYRKTIQRILSVKYSIPEDIRISPECCHLISRIFVADPATRISIPEIKNHDWFLKNLPADLMDESNTGSQFQEPEQPMQSLDTIMQIISEATIPAVRNRCLDDFMTDNLDLDDDMDDFDSESEIDIDSSGEIVYAL
;
A
#
# COMPACT_ATOMS: atom_id res chain seq x y z
N MET A 1 27.33 21.83 -2.54
CA MET A 1 27.93 20.75 -3.35
C MET A 1 26.79 20.14 -4.14
N ASP A 2 26.72 20.48 -5.42
CA ASP A 2 25.67 20.05 -6.33
C ASP A 2 25.69 18.52 -6.49
N ARG A 3 24.57 17.86 -6.17
CA ARG A 3 24.36 16.44 -6.47
C ARG A 3 23.85 16.32 -7.90
N ALA A 4 24.64 15.65 -8.74
CA ALA A 4 24.22 15.24 -10.07
C ALA A 4 22.98 14.31 -10.01
N PRO A 5 22.10 14.35 -11.03
CA PRO A 5 20.94 13.46 -11.08
C PRO A 5 21.40 12.03 -11.33
N VAL A 6 20.90 11.11 -10.50
CA VAL A 6 21.08 9.66 -10.67
C VAL A 6 20.25 9.24 -11.88
N SER A 7 20.88 8.83 -12.98
CA SER A 7 20.16 8.21 -14.10
C SER A 7 19.73 6.81 -13.69
N SER A 8 18.42 6.59 -13.53
CA SER A 8 17.84 5.25 -13.45
C SER A 8 18.06 4.52 -14.77
N GLY A 9 18.59 3.29 -14.71
CA GLY A 9 18.68 2.40 -15.88
C GLY A 9 17.30 2.11 -16.50
N PRO A 10 17.25 1.49 -17.70
CA PRO A 10 15.99 1.19 -18.37
C PRO A 10 15.13 0.28 -17.49
N MET A 11 13.93 0.75 -17.17
CA MET A 11 12.94 0.01 -16.38
C MET A 11 12.38 -1.15 -17.22
N ASP A 12 12.28 -2.34 -16.63
CA ASP A 12 11.69 -3.52 -17.25
C ASP A 12 10.15 -3.38 -17.29
N MET A 13 9.66 -2.50 -18.16
CA MET A 13 8.24 -2.35 -18.45
C MET A 13 7.97 -2.81 -19.88
N PRO A 14 6.82 -3.47 -20.14
CA PRO A 14 6.47 -3.90 -21.49
C PRO A 14 6.38 -2.71 -22.45
N ILE A 15 6.70 -2.99 -23.72
CA ILE A 15 6.45 -2.08 -24.84
C ILE A 15 4.94 -1.72 -24.83
N MET A 16 4.63 -0.49 -25.18
CA MET A 16 3.26 0.05 -25.15
C MET A 16 2.29 -0.88 -25.92
N HIS A 17 1.35 -1.49 -25.19
CA HIS A 17 0.23 -2.24 -25.76
C HIS A 17 -1.07 -1.45 -25.56
N ASP A 18 -2.01 -1.56 -26.51
CA ASP A 18 -3.24 -0.77 -26.61
C ASP A 18 -3.07 0.75 -26.79
N SER A 19 -2.11 1.14 -27.64
CA SER A 19 -1.97 2.54 -28.08
C SER A 19 -3.21 3.11 -28.73
N ASP A 20 -4.16 2.30 -29.16
CA ASP A 20 -5.41 2.76 -29.77
C ASP A 20 -6.40 3.33 -28.74
N ARG A 21 -6.26 2.94 -27.46
CA ARG A 21 -7.14 3.40 -26.36
C ARG A 21 -6.44 4.32 -25.37
N TYR A 22 -5.14 4.11 -25.12
CA TYR A 22 -4.39 4.87 -24.12
C TYR A 22 -3.17 5.56 -24.75
N ASP A 23 -3.01 6.85 -24.48
CA ASP A 23 -1.79 7.60 -24.80
C ASP A 23 -0.81 7.52 -23.64
N PHE A 24 0.46 7.22 -23.94
CA PHE A 24 1.53 7.28 -22.96
C PHE A 24 1.78 8.73 -22.53
N VAL A 25 1.94 8.95 -21.22
CA VAL A 25 2.28 10.27 -20.68
C VAL A 25 3.67 10.26 -20.08
N LYS A 26 3.93 9.40 -19.08
CA LYS A 26 5.25 9.24 -18.44
C LYS A 26 5.30 7.96 -17.63
N ASP A 27 6.49 7.43 -17.39
CA ASP A 27 6.69 6.44 -16.34
C ASP A 27 6.74 7.13 -14.97
N ILE A 28 6.09 6.54 -13.97
CA ILE A 28 6.06 6.96 -12.57
C ILE A 28 6.87 5.94 -11.77
N GLY A 29 8.16 6.25 -11.55
CA GLY A 29 9.16 5.28 -11.06
C GLY A 29 9.53 5.38 -9.57
N SER A 30 8.84 6.18 -8.78
CA SER A 30 9.13 6.31 -7.33
C SER A 30 7.92 6.91 -6.61
N GLY A 31 7.08 6.06 -6.02
CA GLY A 31 5.88 6.45 -5.28
C GLY A 31 5.02 5.23 -4.93
N ASN A 32 3.87 5.42 -4.28
CA ASN A 32 3.04 4.32 -3.71
C ASN A 32 2.45 3.35 -4.73
N PHE A 33 2.37 3.76 -6.00
CA PHE A 33 1.98 2.85 -7.08
C PHE A 33 3.06 1.81 -7.41
N GLY A 34 4.27 1.96 -6.86
CA GLY A 34 5.46 1.22 -7.27
C GLY A 34 5.92 1.66 -8.66
N VAL A 35 6.55 0.75 -9.40
CA VAL A 35 6.88 0.93 -10.81
C VAL A 35 5.57 0.95 -11.61
N ALA A 36 5.07 2.15 -11.91
CA ALA A 36 3.79 2.36 -12.59
C ALA A 36 3.95 3.31 -13.79
N ARG A 37 2.98 3.30 -14.70
CA ARG A 37 2.98 4.13 -15.90
C ARG A 37 1.76 5.03 -15.91
N LEU A 38 1.97 6.32 -16.15
CA LEU A 38 0.90 7.28 -16.39
C LEU A 38 0.47 7.19 -17.84
N MET A 39 -0.83 6.96 -18.05
CA MET A 39 -1.45 7.02 -19.37
C MET A 39 -2.64 7.97 -19.36
N ARG A 40 -3.10 8.32 -20.55
CA ARG A 40 -4.32 9.09 -20.77
C ARG A 40 -5.28 8.28 -21.62
N ASP A 41 -6.50 8.07 -21.14
CA ASP A 41 -7.57 7.46 -21.93
C ASP A 41 -7.91 8.41 -23.10
N LYS A 42 -7.89 7.90 -24.33
CA LYS A 42 -8.14 8.68 -25.54
C LYS A 42 -9.59 9.15 -25.68
N VAL A 43 -10.53 8.42 -25.10
CA VAL A 43 -11.96 8.69 -25.14
C VAL A 43 -12.34 9.67 -24.02
N THR A 44 -12.06 9.32 -22.76
CA THR A 44 -12.47 10.14 -21.61
C THR A 44 -11.52 11.29 -21.33
N LYS A 45 -10.30 11.24 -21.88
CA LYS A 45 -9.19 12.17 -21.59
C LYS A 45 -8.69 12.13 -20.15
N GLU A 46 -9.21 11.21 -19.33
CA GLU A 46 -8.78 11.00 -17.95
C GLU A 46 -7.36 10.45 -17.89
N LEU A 47 -6.64 10.82 -16.82
CA LEU A 47 -5.37 10.21 -16.50
C LEU A 47 -5.58 8.92 -15.70
N VAL A 48 -4.82 7.89 -16.05
CA VAL A 48 -4.86 6.59 -15.38
C VAL A 48 -3.46 6.13 -15.00
N ALA A 49 -3.34 5.46 -13.86
CA ALA A 49 -2.13 4.76 -13.47
C ALA A 49 -2.23 3.29 -13.92
N VAL A 50 -1.17 2.79 -14.52
CA VAL A 50 -1.07 1.40 -14.97
C VAL A 50 0.05 0.72 -14.20
N LYS A 51 -0.30 -0.34 -13.46
CA LYS A 51 0.66 -1.21 -12.79
C LYS A 51 0.81 -2.50 -13.57
N TYR A 52 2.04 -2.99 -13.71
CA TYR A 52 2.33 -4.22 -14.44
C TYR A 52 2.78 -5.32 -13.48
N ILE A 53 2.29 -6.54 -13.71
CA ILE A 53 2.79 -7.77 -13.07
C ILE A 53 3.20 -8.73 -14.18
N GLU A 54 4.42 -9.28 -14.12
CA GLU A 54 4.85 -10.27 -15.11
C GLU A 54 3.90 -11.47 -15.11
N ARG A 55 3.62 -11.99 -16.31
CA ARG A 55 2.82 -13.22 -16.48
C ARG A 55 3.56 -14.44 -15.93
N GLY A 56 2.80 -15.45 -15.52
CA GLY A 56 3.34 -16.67 -14.92
C GLY A 56 3.04 -16.75 -13.42
N ASP A 57 3.97 -17.33 -12.67
CA ASP A 57 3.81 -17.70 -11.25
C ASP A 57 3.56 -16.51 -10.30
N LYS A 58 3.86 -15.28 -10.73
CA LYS A 58 3.56 -14.06 -9.96
C LYS A 58 2.06 -13.74 -9.93
N ILE A 59 1.28 -14.27 -10.87
CA ILE A 59 -0.17 -14.14 -10.91
C ILE A 59 -0.77 -15.28 -10.07
N ASP A 60 -0.80 -15.08 -8.76
CA ASP A 60 -1.34 -16.05 -7.80
C ASP A 60 -2.80 -15.73 -7.39
N GLU A 61 -3.36 -16.57 -6.52
CA GLU A 61 -4.70 -16.35 -5.97
C GLU A 61 -4.82 -15.04 -5.16
N ASN A 62 -3.71 -14.53 -4.62
CA ASN A 62 -3.71 -13.28 -3.88
C ASN A 62 -3.90 -12.10 -4.83
N VAL A 63 -3.17 -12.06 -5.94
CA VAL A 63 -3.35 -11.06 -7.01
C VAL A 63 -4.78 -11.09 -7.53
N GLN A 64 -5.32 -12.27 -7.80
CA GLN A 64 -6.71 -12.41 -8.24
C GLN A 64 -7.69 -11.82 -7.21
N ARG A 65 -7.54 -12.20 -5.93
CA ARG A 65 -8.39 -11.73 -4.83
C ARG A 65 -8.31 -10.21 -4.68
N GLU A 66 -7.11 -9.63 -4.79
CA GLU A 66 -6.91 -8.19 -4.71
C GLU A 66 -7.56 -7.44 -5.87
N ILE A 67 -7.49 -7.95 -7.10
CA ILE A 67 -8.17 -7.34 -8.27
C ILE A 67 -9.69 -7.37 -8.08
N ILE A 68 -10.25 -8.50 -7.65
CA ILE A 68 -11.69 -8.63 -7.43
C ILE A 68 -12.16 -7.70 -6.30
N ASN A 69 -11.40 -7.64 -5.21
CA ASN A 69 -11.69 -6.72 -4.10
C ASN A 69 -11.61 -5.27 -4.54
N HIS A 70 -10.56 -4.87 -5.27
CA HIS A 70 -10.44 -3.51 -5.80
C HIS A 70 -11.62 -3.13 -6.69
N ARG A 71 -12.02 -4.02 -7.59
CA ARG A 71 -13.17 -3.82 -8.48
C ARG A 71 -14.46 -3.55 -7.72
N SER A 72 -14.65 -4.19 -6.56
CA SER A 72 -15.87 -4.02 -5.76
C SER A 72 -15.89 -2.72 -4.97
N LEU A 73 -14.72 -2.12 -4.71
CA LEU A 73 -14.59 -0.87 -3.98
C LEU A 73 -15.00 0.32 -4.85
N ARG A 74 -16.13 0.93 -4.49
CA ARG A 74 -16.67 2.12 -5.16
C ARG A 74 -16.97 3.20 -4.12
N HIS A 75 -15.95 4.00 -3.85
CA HIS A 75 -16.04 5.11 -2.89
C HIS A 75 -15.22 6.28 -3.41
N PRO A 76 -15.69 7.52 -3.30
CA PRO A 76 -14.99 8.66 -3.89
C PRO A 76 -13.62 8.92 -3.24
N ASN A 77 -13.41 8.45 -2.00
CA ASN A 77 -12.12 8.53 -1.28
C ASN A 77 -11.22 7.29 -1.40
N ILE A 78 -11.50 6.38 -2.33
CA ILE A 78 -10.64 5.24 -2.66
C ILE A 78 -10.25 5.37 -4.13
N VAL A 79 -8.99 5.07 -4.46
CA VAL A 79 -8.55 4.96 -5.87
C VAL A 79 -9.40 3.91 -6.57
N ARG A 80 -9.99 4.27 -7.70
CA ARG A 80 -10.91 3.39 -8.41
C ARG A 80 -10.21 2.44 -9.38
N PHE A 81 -10.61 1.17 -9.35
CA PHE A 81 -10.29 0.19 -10.39
C PHE A 81 -11.02 0.54 -11.69
N LYS A 82 -10.31 0.56 -12.83
CA LYS A 82 -10.90 0.80 -14.14
C LYS A 82 -11.03 -0.52 -14.92
N GLU A 83 -9.92 -1.19 -15.23
CA GLU A 83 -9.91 -2.45 -16.00
C GLU A 83 -8.58 -3.22 -15.84
N VAL A 84 -8.53 -4.45 -16.35
CA VAL A 84 -7.28 -5.20 -16.56
C VAL A 84 -7.08 -5.51 -18.05
N ILE A 85 -5.84 -5.43 -18.49
CA ILE A 85 -5.44 -5.71 -19.87
C ILE A 85 -4.34 -6.77 -19.86
N LEU A 86 -4.50 -7.79 -20.69
CA LEU A 86 -3.44 -8.77 -20.93
C LEU A 86 -2.48 -8.23 -21.98
N THR A 87 -1.19 -8.24 -21.66
CA THR A 87 -0.13 -7.99 -22.64
C THR A 87 0.64 -9.28 -22.91
N PRO A 88 1.51 -9.34 -23.95
CA PRO A 88 2.33 -10.52 -24.22
C PRO A 88 3.21 -10.94 -23.02
N THR A 89 3.66 -9.98 -22.20
CA THR A 89 4.60 -10.26 -21.09
C THR A 89 4.05 -10.01 -19.70
N HIS A 90 3.04 -9.15 -19.54
CA HIS A 90 2.51 -8.71 -18.24
C HIS A 90 0.99 -8.66 -18.19
N LEU A 91 0.43 -8.77 -16.99
CA LEU A 91 -0.90 -8.29 -16.65
C LEU A 91 -0.82 -6.80 -16.32
N ALA A 92 -1.57 -5.97 -17.03
CA ALA A 92 -1.68 -4.54 -16.78
C ALA A 92 -2.96 -4.24 -15.98
N ILE A 93 -2.82 -3.58 -14.84
CA ILE A 93 -3.92 -3.19 -13.96
C ILE A 93 -4.08 -1.68 -14.06
N ILE A 94 -5.22 -1.23 -14.60
CA ILE A 94 -5.53 0.17 -14.84
C ILE A 94 -6.41 0.71 -13.72
N MET A 95 -6.00 1.83 -13.13
CA MET A 95 -6.69 2.48 -12.02
C MET A 95 -6.69 4.00 -12.15
N GLU A 96 -7.57 4.66 -11.41
CA GLU A 96 -7.63 6.11 -11.30
C GLU A 96 -6.26 6.69 -10.90
N TYR A 97 -5.84 7.76 -11.56
CA TYR A 97 -4.64 8.51 -11.17
C TYR A 97 -5.01 9.72 -10.31
N ALA A 98 -4.50 9.74 -9.06
CA ALA A 98 -4.59 10.89 -8.18
C ALA A 98 -3.42 11.85 -8.44
N SER A 99 -3.69 12.96 -9.13
CA SER A 99 -2.65 13.89 -9.64
C SER A 99 -2.17 14.94 -8.64
N GLY A 100 -2.77 15.02 -7.45
CA GLY A 100 -2.45 16.00 -6.41
C GLY A 100 -1.26 15.63 -5.52
N GLY A 101 -0.61 14.49 -5.79
CA GLY A 101 0.54 14.01 -5.03
C GLY A 101 0.14 13.31 -3.73
N GLU A 102 1.11 13.15 -2.83
CA GLU A 102 0.92 12.47 -1.55
C GLU A 102 0.43 13.44 -0.47
N LEU A 103 -0.43 12.97 0.44
CA LEU A 103 -0.86 13.76 1.59
C LEU A 103 0.34 14.16 2.47
N TYR A 104 1.32 13.28 2.60
CA TYR A 104 2.55 13.54 3.35
C TYR A 104 3.33 14.75 2.79
N GLU A 105 3.55 14.80 1.47
CA GLU A 105 4.23 15.93 0.83
C GLU A 105 3.50 17.26 1.09
N ARG A 106 2.17 17.25 1.05
CA ARG A 106 1.36 18.43 1.38
C ARG A 106 1.57 18.89 2.82
N ILE A 107 1.63 17.95 3.77
CA ILE A 107 1.91 18.26 5.18
C ILE A 107 3.32 18.83 5.32
N CYS A 108 4.34 18.20 4.72
CA CYS A 108 5.72 18.70 4.77
C CYS A 108 5.85 20.12 4.21
N ASN A 109 5.17 20.42 3.11
CA ASN A 109 5.17 21.75 2.49
C ASN A 109 4.48 22.81 3.35
N ALA A 110 3.42 22.43 4.08
CA ALA A 110 2.73 23.30 5.03
C ALA A 110 3.41 23.36 6.41
N GLY A 111 4.34 22.45 6.69
CA GLY A 111 4.86 22.15 8.03
C GLY A 111 3.85 21.34 8.86
N ARG A 112 2.64 21.88 9.03
CA ARG A 112 1.48 21.21 9.65
C ARG A 112 0.19 21.88 9.19
N PHE A 113 -0.93 21.18 9.31
CA PHE A 113 -2.24 21.72 8.98
C PHE A 113 -2.87 22.45 10.17
N SER A 114 -3.83 23.32 9.83
CA SER A 114 -4.80 23.81 10.80
C SER A 114 -5.71 22.66 11.24
N GLU A 115 -6.32 22.81 12.42
CA GLU A 115 -7.27 21.80 12.91
C GLU A 115 -8.46 21.59 11.95
N ASP A 116 -8.90 22.66 11.27
CA ASP A 116 -9.99 22.59 10.29
C ASP A 116 -9.59 21.85 9.01
N GLU A 117 -8.38 22.08 8.49
CA GLU A 117 -7.86 21.35 7.33
C GLU A 117 -7.56 19.87 7.69
N ALA A 118 -7.00 19.60 8.87
CA ALA A 118 -6.80 18.24 9.35
C ALA A 118 -8.14 17.50 9.50
N ARG A 119 -9.19 18.17 10.00
CA ARG A 119 -10.54 17.60 10.09
C ARG A 119 -11.12 17.28 8.72
N PHE A 120 -10.97 18.19 7.75
CA PHE A 120 -11.45 17.99 6.38
C PHE A 120 -10.87 16.72 5.74
N PHE A 121 -9.57 16.49 5.87
CA PHE A 121 -8.95 15.24 5.37
C PHE A 121 -9.29 14.03 6.23
N PHE A 122 -9.36 14.18 7.56
CA PHE A 122 -9.68 13.09 8.46
C PHE A 122 -11.11 12.57 8.26
N GLN A 123 -12.09 13.43 7.99
CA GLN A 123 -13.46 13.04 7.64
C GLN A 123 -13.49 12.15 6.39
N GLN A 124 -12.73 12.52 5.36
CA GLN A 124 -12.60 11.75 4.14
C GLN A 124 -11.88 10.41 4.35
N LEU A 125 -10.82 10.40 5.17
CA LEU A 125 -10.10 9.18 5.53
C LEU A 125 -11.02 8.19 6.25
N ILE A 126 -11.71 8.64 7.29
CA ILE A 126 -12.64 7.80 8.08
C ILE A 126 -13.79 7.32 7.21
N SER A 127 -14.31 8.15 6.30
CA SER A 127 -15.34 7.74 5.34
C SER A 127 -14.85 6.61 4.43
N GLY A 128 -13.64 6.73 3.85
CA GLY A 128 -13.05 5.67 3.03
C GLY A 128 -12.77 4.38 3.82
N VAL A 129 -12.22 4.48 5.04
CA VAL A 129 -11.92 3.32 5.90
C VAL A 129 -13.20 2.62 6.38
N SER A 130 -14.23 3.40 6.77
CA SER A 130 -15.56 2.90 7.12
C SER A 130 -16.15 2.05 5.98
N TYR A 131 -16.06 2.55 4.74
CA TYR A 131 -16.52 1.84 3.56
C TYR A 131 -15.75 0.52 3.33
N CYS A 132 -14.42 0.52 3.43
CA CYS A 132 -13.62 -0.71 3.35
C CYS A 132 -14.06 -1.73 4.41
N HIS A 133 -14.23 -1.28 5.65
CA HIS A 133 -14.64 -2.13 6.77
C HIS A 133 -16.03 -2.75 6.57
N ALA A 134 -16.96 -2.02 5.96
CA ALA A 134 -18.29 -2.52 5.59
C ALA A 134 -18.21 -3.61 4.51
N MET A 135 -17.29 -3.48 3.57
CA MET A 135 -16.98 -4.49 2.54
C MET A 135 -16.15 -5.67 3.08
N GLN A 136 -15.97 -5.78 4.41
CA GLN A 136 -15.15 -6.77 5.10
C GLN A 136 -13.67 -6.77 4.69
N ILE A 137 -13.21 -5.64 4.16
CA ILE A 137 -11.80 -5.40 3.83
C ILE A 137 -11.23 -4.54 4.97
N CYS A 138 -10.30 -5.10 5.74
CA CYS A 138 -9.40 -4.29 6.55
C CYS A 138 -8.18 -3.98 5.71
N HIS A 139 -7.73 -2.73 5.75
CA HIS A 139 -6.72 -2.26 4.83
C HIS A 139 -5.34 -2.78 5.23
N ARG A 140 -5.05 -2.89 6.55
CA ARG A 140 -3.82 -3.48 7.11
C ARG A 140 -2.50 -2.79 6.69
N ASP A 141 -2.55 -1.80 5.81
CA ASP A 141 -1.41 -1.01 5.32
C ASP A 141 -1.79 0.48 5.13
N LEU A 142 -2.70 0.98 5.98
CA LEU A 142 -3.04 2.40 6.03
C LEU A 142 -1.82 3.19 6.49
N LYS A 143 -1.19 3.91 5.55
CA LYS A 143 -0.06 4.80 5.80
C LYS A 143 -0.28 6.11 5.05
N LEU A 144 0.29 7.19 5.56
CA LEU A 144 0.26 8.50 4.89
C LEU A 144 0.88 8.45 3.49
N GLU A 145 1.93 7.64 3.35
CA GLU A 145 2.58 7.35 2.06
C GLU A 145 1.50 6.83 1.10
N ASN A 146 0.73 5.80 1.47
CA ASN A 146 -0.36 5.24 0.65
C ASN A 146 -1.63 6.13 0.51
N THR A 147 -1.62 7.36 1.01
CA THR A 147 -2.76 8.29 0.93
C THR A 147 -2.46 9.42 -0.03
N LEU A 148 -3.18 9.44 -1.14
CA LEU A 148 -2.99 10.39 -2.24
C LEU A 148 -4.04 11.51 -2.20
N LEU A 149 -3.80 12.55 -2.99
CA LEU A 149 -4.73 13.64 -3.23
C LEU A 149 -5.06 13.71 -4.72
N ASP A 150 -6.30 14.02 -5.05
CA ASP A 150 -6.66 14.38 -6.43
C ASP A 150 -6.16 15.81 -6.78
N GLY A 151 -6.16 16.13 -8.07
CA GLY A 151 -5.72 17.44 -8.57
C GLY A 151 -6.77 18.54 -8.46
N SER A 152 -7.85 18.35 -7.69
CA SER A 152 -8.92 19.34 -7.60
C SER A 152 -8.49 20.53 -6.71
N PRO A 153 -9.09 21.72 -6.89
CA PRO A 153 -8.77 22.90 -6.05
C PRO A 153 -9.03 22.68 -4.55
N ALA A 154 -10.00 21.83 -4.22
CA ALA A 154 -10.30 21.36 -2.87
C ALA A 154 -10.00 19.86 -2.82
N PRO A 155 -8.73 19.47 -2.59
CA PRO A 155 -8.26 18.12 -2.90
C PRO A 155 -9.05 17.06 -2.16
N ARG A 156 -9.50 16.04 -2.91
CA ARG A 156 -10.08 14.85 -2.29
C ARG A 156 -9.01 13.86 -1.93
N LEU A 157 -9.13 13.30 -0.73
CA LEU A 157 -8.26 12.22 -0.27
C LEU A 157 -8.59 10.95 -1.05
N LYS A 158 -7.56 10.24 -1.51
CA LYS A 158 -7.64 8.99 -2.26
C LYS A 158 -6.78 7.93 -1.58
N ILE A 159 -7.43 7.00 -0.89
CA ILE A 159 -6.76 5.82 -0.33
C ILE A 159 -6.33 4.93 -1.50
N CYS A 160 -5.03 4.65 -1.59
CA CYS A 160 -4.45 3.79 -2.62
C CYS A 160 -3.94 2.51 -1.95
N ASP A 161 -4.57 1.36 -2.21
CA ASP A 161 -4.21 0.11 -1.52
C ASP A 161 -4.45 -1.15 -2.32
N PHE A 162 -3.54 -1.48 -3.24
CA PHE A 162 -3.58 -2.80 -3.84
C PHE A 162 -2.17 -3.37 -3.95
N GLY A 163 -1.89 -4.27 -3.01
CA GLY A 163 -0.65 -4.98 -2.77
C GLY A 163 -0.22 -5.94 -3.87
N TYR A 164 -0.50 -5.61 -5.14
CA TYR A 164 -0.24 -6.39 -6.35
C TYR A 164 1.21 -6.86 -6.55
N SER A 165 2.11 -6.46 -5.66
CA SER A 165 3.54 -6.70 -5.69
C SER A 165 4.08 -7.35 -4.41
N LYS A 166 3.23 -7.73 -3.44
CA LYS A 166 3.67 -8.48 -2.25
C LYS A 166 3.85 -9.95 -2.61
N SER A 167 4.94 -10.24 -3.33
CA SER A 167 5.51 -11.58 -3.36
C SER A 167 5.69 -12.04 -1.91
N SER A 168 4.87 -13.03 -1.55
CA SER A 168 5.25 -14.15 -0.68
C SER A 168 6.55 -13.95 0.11
N VAL A 169 6.43 -13.38 1.30
CA VAL A 169 7.20 -13.75 2.50
C VAL A 169 8.73 -13.47 2.53
N LEU A 170 9.45 -13.19 1.43
CA LEU A 170 10.94 -13.27 1.48
C LEU A 170 11.80 -12.24 0.69
N HIS A 171 11.27 -11.12 0.21
CA HIS A 171 12.12 -10.09 -0.45
C HIS A 171 12.03 -8.68 0.12
N SER A 172 11.88 -8.57 1.44
CA SER A 172 12.31 -7.39 2.20
C SER A 172 13.84 -7.32 2.27
N GLN A 173 14.52 -7.18 1.12
CA GLN A 173 15.87 -6.63 1.15
C GLN A 173 15.78 -5.10 1.37
N PRO A 174 16.50 -4.57 2.36
CA PRO A 174 16.29 -3.21 2.88
C PRO A 174 16.95 -2.17 1.96
N LYS A 175 16.27 -1.76 0.89
CA LYS A 175 16.71 -0.61 0.06
C LYS A 175 15.62 0.41 -0.29
N SER A 176 14.44 0.29 0.28
CA SER A 176 13.59 1.43 0.66
C SER A 176 13.15 1.17 2.09
N THR A 177 13.32 2.16 2.97
CA THR A 177 12.95 2.12 4.39
C THR A 177 11.67 1.33 4.63
N VAL A 178 11.78 0.21 5.33
CA VAL A 178 10.64 -0.52 5.90
C VAL A 178 9.79 0.52 6.64
N GLY A 179 8.52 0.64 6.27
CA GLY A 179 7.69 1.83 6.54
C GLY A 179 7.70 2.33 7.98
N THR A 180 7.26 3.58 8.16
CA THR A 180 7.29 4.26 9.47
C THR A 180 6.59 3.42 10.56
N PRO A 181 7.32 2.90 11.57
CA PRO A 181 6.78 1.97 12.58
C PRO A 181 5.63 2.58 13.40
N ALA A 182 5.52 3.92 13.42
CA ALA A 182 4.46 4.64 14.10
C ALA A 182 3.04 4.17 13.72
N TYR A 183 2.83 3.73 12.47
CA TYR A 183 1.55 3.20 11.99
C TYR A 183 1.19 1.82 12.55
N ILE A 184 2.15 1.10 13.13
CA ILE A 184 1.92 -0.25 13.63
C ILE A 184 1.32 -0.15 15.03
N ALA A 185 0.08 -0.60 15.17
CA ALA A 185 -0.59 -0.63 16.46
C ALA A 185 0.11 -1.61 17.44
N PRO A 186 0.05 -1.37 18.77
CA PRO A 186 0.74 -2.21 19.77
C PRO A 186 0.40 -3.70 19.67
N GLU A 187 -0.87 -4.04 19.41
CA GLU A 187 -1.33 -5.41 19.29
C GLU A 187 -0.78 -6.14 18.06
N VAL A 188 -0.43 -5.41 16.99
CA VAL A 188 0.19 -5.98 15.79
C VAL A 188 1.64 -6.39 16.07
N LEU A 189 2.31 -5.72 17.00
CA LEU A 189 3.67 -6.07 17.45
C LEU A 189 3.68 -7.22 18.47
N LEU A 190 2.65 -7.30 19.32
CA LEU A 190 2.63 -8.20 20.47
C LEU A 190 1.85 -9.51 20.24
N ARG A 191 0.85 -9.52 19.36
CA ARG A 191 -0.07 -10.65 19.21
C ARG A 191 0.11 -11.34 17.87
N GLN A 192 -0.06 -12.66 17.88
CA GLN A 192 -0.09 -13.45 16.65
C GLN A 192 -1.37 -13.24 15.84
N GLN A 193 -2.49 -12.91 16.51
CA GLN A 193 -3.77 -12.59 15.88
C GLN A 193 -4.33 -11.29 16.47
N TYR A 194 -4.88 -10.43 15.63
CA TYR A 194 -5.44 -9.13 15.99
C TYR A 194 -6.62 -8.77 15.09
N ASP A 195 -7.46 -7.84 15.54
CA ASP A 195 -8.53 -7.27 14.73
C ASP A 195 -7.95 -6.17 13.83
N GLY A 196 -7.88 -6.44 12.52
CA GLY A 196 -7.35 -5.50 11.54
C GLY A 196 -8.14 -4.19 11.46
N LYS A 197 -9.45 -4.19 11.76
CA LYS A 197 -10.26 -2.96 11.75
C LYS A 197 -9.89 -2.03 12.90
N ILE A 198 -9.56 -2.58 14.05
CA ILE A 198 -9.11 -1.81 15.22
C ILE A 198 -7.68 -1.31 15.05
N ALA A 199 -6.82 -2.08 14.37
CA ALA A 199 -5.49 -1.64 13.98
C ALA A 199 -5.55 -0.48 12.97
N ASP A 200 -6.47 -0.52 11.99
CA ASP A 200 -6.68 0.57 11.04
C ASP A 200 -7.06 1.90 11.74
N VAL A 201 -7.80 1.85 12.86
CA VAL A 201 -8.11 3.05 13.65
C VAL A 201 -6.85 3.70 14.23
N TRP A 202 -5.90 2.90 14.70
CA TRP A 202 -4.60 3.41 15.17
C TRP A 202 -3.88 4.17 14.05
N SER A 203 -3.81 3.57 12.85
CA SER A 203 -3.21 4.20 11.67
C SER A 203 -3.90 5.52 11.31
N CYS A 204 -5.24 5.59 11.41
CA CYS A 204 -5.97 6.84 11.23
C CYS A 204 -5.55 7.90 12.25
N GLY A 205 -5.38 7.51 13.53
CA GLY A 205 -4.88 8.40 14.58
C GLY A 205 -3.47 8.93 14.31
N VAL A 206 -2.57 8.08 13.80
CA VAL A 206 -1.22 8.50 13.40
C VAL A 206 -1.30 9.54 12.28
N THR A 207 -2.13 9.30 11.26
CA THR A 207 -2.37 10.27 10.19
C THR A 207 -2.91 11.60 10.72
N LEU A 208 -3.91 11.57 11.61
CA LEU A 208 -4.46 12.77 12.26
C LEU A 208 -3.37 13.54 13.02
N TYR A 209 -2.57 12.83 13.81
CA TYR A 209 -1.50 13.44 14.59
C TYR A 209 -0.47 14.11 13.70
N VAL A 210 -0.01 13.44 12.64
CA VAL A 210 0.98 14.00 11.70
C VAL A 210 0.41 15.21 10.96
N MET A 211 -0.87 15.21 10.58
CA MET A 211 -1.52 16.40 10.00
C MET A 211 -1.49 17.59 10.97
N LEU A 212 -1.74 17.37 12.26
CA LEU A 212 -1.82 18.44 13.26
C LEU A 212 -0.45 18.93 13.74
N VAL A 213 0.53 18.02 13.82
CA VAL A 213 1.83 18.26 14.46
C VAL A 213 2.97 18.42 13.45
N GLY A 214 2.86 17.82 12.28
CA GLY A 214 3.93 17.79 11.27
C GLY A 214 5.03 16.76 11.55
N ALA A 215 4.87 15.94 12.59
CA ALA A 215 5.82 14.91 13.00
C ALA A 215 5.07 13.66 13.51
N TYR A 216 5.75 12.51 13.54
CA TYR A 216 5.17 11.26 14.02
C TYR A 216 5.02 11.23 15.56
N PRO A 217 3.93 10.64 16.10
CA PRO A 217 3.61 10.69 17.54
C PRO A 217 4.58 9.93 18.45
N PHE A 218 5.19 8.85 17.94
CA PHE A 218 6.01 7.94 18.74
C PHE A 218 7.49 7.97 18.36
N GLU A 219 7.87 8.76 17.36
CA GLU A 219 9.28 8.97 17.04
C GLU A 219 9.92 9.91 18.05
N ASP A 220 11.20 9.67 18.30
CA ASP A 220 11.99 10.59 19.09
C ASP A 220 12.48 11.74 18.20
N PRO A 221 12.18 13.01 18.52
CA PRO A 221 12.67 14.14 17.74
C PRO A 221 14.20 14.22 17.68
N GLU A 222 14.90 13.74 18.73
CA GLU A 222 16.37 13.75 18.80
C GLU A 222 16.97 12.54 18.06
N GLU A 223 16.24 11.42 18.02
CA GLU A 223 16.69 10.15 17.44
C GLU A 223 15.62 9.51 16.53
N PRO A 224 15.20 10.16 15.43
CA PRO A 224 14.04 9.74 14.63
C PRO A 224 14.25 8.41 13.90
N ARG A 225 15.49 7.92 13.82
CA ARG A 225 15.84 6.63 13.17
C ARG A 225 16.04 5.49 14.17
N ASP A 226 15.83 5.72 15.46
CA ASP A 226 15.86 4.64 16.45
C ASP A 226 14.51 3.91 16.50
N TYR A 227 14.39 2.90 15.64
CA TYR A 227 13.22 2.03 15.58
C TYR A 227 12.90 1.34 16.92
N ARG A 228 13.90 1.00 17.74
CA ARG A 228 13.66 0.33 19.03
C ARG A 228 13.00 1.29 20.01
N LYS A 229 13.47 2.53 20.07
CA LYS A 229 12.90 3.60 20.90
C LYS A 229 11.46 3.91 20.46
N THR A 230 11.23 4.01 19.15
CA THR A 230 9.88 4.21 18.61
C THR A 230 8.93 3.07 18.98
N ILE A 231 9.36 1.81 18.85
CA ILE A 231 8.56 0.65 19.27
C ILE A 231 8.26 0.69 20.77
N GLN A 232 9.23 1.00 21.62
CA GLN A 232 9.00 1.12 23.06
C GLN A 232 7.96 2.20 23.40
N ARG A 233 8.02 3.34 22.69
CA ARG A 233 7.04 4.43 22.83
C ARG A 233 5.65 4.03 22.33
N ILE A 234 5.55 3.26 21.26
CA ILE A 234 4.26 2.69 20.79
C ILE A 234 3.66 1.78 21.87
N LEU A 235 4.45 0.82 22.38
CA LEU A 235 3.99 -0.17 23.37
C LEU A 235 3.55 0.47 24.70
N SER A 236 4.20 1.58 25.08
CA SER A 236 3.85 2.37 26.28
C SER A 236 2.91 3.55 26.00
N VAL A 237 2.48 3.71 24.74
CA VAL A 237 1.62 4.81 24.25
C VAL A 237 2.14 6.19 24.65
N LYS A 238 3.46 6.39 24.51
CA LYS A 238 4.14 7.62 24.89
C LYS A 238 4.28 8.60 23.71
N TYR A 239 3.27 9.44 23.57
CA TYR A 239 3.25 10.59 22.66
C TYR A 239 2.99 11.89 23.43
N SER A 240 3.30 13.04 22.83
CA SER A 240 3.04 14.35 23.44
C SER A 240 2.88 15.40 22.35
N ILE A 241 1.77 16.13 22.38
CA ILE A 241 1.54 17.28 21.50
C ILE A 241 2.42 18.44 22.01
N PRO A 242 3.28 19.05 21.17
CA PRO A 242 4.11 20.19 21.56
C PRO A 242 3.27 21.37 22.09
N GLU A 243 3.76 22.06 23.13
CA GLU A 243 3.02 23.14 23.82
C GLU A 243 2.73 24.35 22.93
N ASP A 244 3.53 24.57 21.89
CA ASP A 244 3.35 25.63 20.90
C ASP A 244 2.20 25.35 19.93
N ILE A 245 1.72 24.11 19.87
CA ILE A 245 0.61 23.68 19.01
C ILE A 245 -0.68 23.67 19.82
N ARG A 246 -1.54 24.67 19.55
CA ARG A 246 -2.86 24.76 20.17
C ARG A 246 -3.86 23.89 19.42
N ILE A 247 -4.44 22.93 20.13
CA ILE A 247 -5.43 21.98 19.63
C ILE A 247 -6.63 22.01 20.58
N SER A 248 -7.84 21.90 20.04
CA SER A 248 -9.07 21.91 20.83
C SER A 248 -9.15 20.74 21.82
N PRO A 249 -9.81 20.90 22.98
CA PRO A 249 -10.02 19.82 23.93
C PRO A 249 -10.69 18.59 23.31
N GLU A 250 -11.62 18.80 22.38
CA GLU A 250 -12.34 17.75 21.67
C GLU A 250 -11.39 16.96 20.75
N CYS A 251 -10.45 17.62 20.08
CA CYS A 251 -9.46 16.95 19.25
C CYS A 251 -8.48 16.13 20.11
N CYS A 252 -8.00 16.70 21.23
CA CYS A 252 -7.15 16.00 22.18
C CYS A 252 -7.86 14.77 22.76
N HIS A 253 -9.14 14.90 23.09
CA HIS A 253 -9.98 13.80 23.54
C HIS A 253 -10.06 12.70 22.49
N LEU A 254 -10.33 13.04 21.22
CA LEU A 254 -10.37 12.07 20.12
C LEU A 254 -9.04 11.32 19.97
N ILE A 255 -7.90 12.03 19.95
CA ILE A 255 -6.56 11.42 19.85
C ILE A 255 -6.32 10.47 21.03
N SER A 256 -6.67 10.89 22.26
CA SER A 256 -6.52 10.06 23.47
C SER A 256 -7.36 8.78 23.45
N ARG A 257 -8.50 8.82 22.76
CA ARG A 257 -9.42 7.68 22.57
C ARG A 257 -8.94 6.72 21.46
N ILE A 258 -8.14 7.21 20.51
CA ILE A 258 -7.51 6.41 19.45
C ILE A 258 -6.21 5.76 19.94
N PHE A 259 -5.32 6.53 20.55
CA PHE A 259 -4.07 6.03 21.10
C PHE A 259 -4.31 5.37 22.45
N VAL A 260 -4.89 4.18 22.39
CA VAL A 260 -5.12 3.26 23.51
C VAL A 260 -4.46 1.92 23.18
N ALA A 261 -3.62 1.43 24.10
CA ALA A 261 -2.87 0.19 23.90
C ALA A 261 -3.78 -1.04 23.81
N ASP A 262 -4.80 -1.10 24.66
CA ASP A 262 -5.75 -2.21 24.64
C ASP A 262 -6.76 -2.02 23.49
N PRO A 263 -6.73 -2.88 22.45
CA PRO A 263 -7.63 -2.75 21.31
C PRO A 263 -9.11 -2.90 21.71
N ALA A 264 -9.43 -3.57 22.82
CA ALA A 264 -10.82 -3.75 23.25
C ALA A 264 -11.46 -2.45 23.76
N THR A 265 -10.66 -1.48 24.17
CA THR A 265 -11.12 -0.18 24.70
C THR A 265 -10.78 0.99 23.78
N ARG A 266 -10.07 0.74 22.67
CA ARG A 266 -9.82 1.72 21.62
C ARG A 266 -11.14 2.12 20.95
N ILE A 267 -11.31 3.40 20.69
CA ILE A 267 -12.49 3.91 19.98
C ILE A 267 -12.63 3.25 18.59
N SER A 268 -13.86 2.96 18.20
CA SER A 268 -14.21 2.37 16.91
C SER A 268 -14.56 3.43 15.86
N ILE A 269 -14.55 3.07 14.57
CA ILE A 269 -14.96 3.96 13.47
C ILE A 269 -16.37 4.54 13.69
N PRO A 270 -17.41 3.76 14.08
CA PRO A 270 -18.73 4.32 14.38
C PRO A 270 -18.71 5.36 15.50
N GLU A 271 -17.92 5.13 16.56
CA GLU A 271 -17.79 6.09 17.66
C GLU A 271 -17.04 7.36 17.21
N ILE A 272 -16.00 7.25 16.35
CA ILE A 272 -15.33 8.40 15.75
C ILE A 272 -16.31 9.24 14.94
N LYS A 273 -17.15 8.60 14.10
CA LYS A 273 -18.16 9.29 13.29
C LYS A 273 -19.20 10.06 14.12
N ASN A 274 -19.42 9.65 15.36
CA ASN A 274 -20.31 10.32 16.31
C ASN A 274 -19.59 11.27 17.28
N HIS A 275 -18.27 11.43 17.15
CA HIS A 275 -17.49 12.27 18.03
C HIS A 275 -17.68 13.76 17.68
N ASP A 276 -17.83 14.63 18.67
CA ASP A 276 -18.10 16.07 18.48
C ASP A 276 -17.08 16.76 17.56
N TRP A 277 -15.79 16.45 17.76
CA TRP A 277 -14.72 16.94 16.88
C TRP A 277 -14.91 16.55 15.41
N PHE A 278 -15.39 15.33 15.14
CA PHE A 278 -15.60 14.82 13.79
C PHE A 278 -16.85 15.43 13.14
N LEU A 279 -17.93 15.60 13.90
CA LEU A 279 -19.21 16.12 13.41
C LEU A 279 -19.14 17.61 13.05
N LYS A 280 -18.20 18.36 13.63
CA LYS A 280 -18.01 19.78 13.33
C LYS A 280 -17.69 19.99 11.85
N ASN A 281 -18.48 20.83 11.18
CA ASN A 281 -18.34 21.16 9.75
C ASN A 281 -18.33 19.92 8.82
N LEU A 282 -18.95 18.80 9.22
CA LEU A 282 -19.01 17.60 8.40
C LEU A 282 -19.76 17.88 7.08
N PRO A 283 -19.13 17.67 5.91
CA PRO A 283 -19.80 17.85 4.62
C PRO A 283 -21.00 16.92 4.44
N ALA A 284 -22.07 17.43 3.84
CA ALA A 284 -23.31 16.68 3.67
C ALA A 284 -23.15 15.44 2.77
N ASP A 285 -22.22 15.46 1.82
CA ASP A 285 -21.88 14.30 1.00
C ASP A 285 -21.30 13.18 1.85
N LEU A 286 -20.50 13.47 2.88
CA LEU A 286 -19.93 12.44 3.78
C LEU A 286 -20.91 11.97 4.88
N MET A 287 -22.03 12.67 5.10
CA MET A 287 -23.04 12.27 6.09
C MET A 287 -23.87 11.06 5.65
N ASP A 288 -24.02 10.85 4.34
CA ASP A 288 -24.93 9.87 3.77
C ASP A 288 -24.15 8.83 2.95
N GLU A 289 -23.59 7.82 3.63
CA GLU A 289 -22.81 6.73 3.00
C GLU A 289 -23.61 5.94 1.95
N SER A 290 -24.95 6.02 2.00
CA SER A 290 -25.84 5.42 1.01
C SER A 290 -25.93 6.24 -0.29
N ASN A 291 -25.59 7.53 -0.21
CA ASN A 291 -25.76 8.51 -1.28
C ASN A 291 -24.42 8.96 -1.87
N THR A 292 -23.28 8.78 -1.18
CA THR A 292 -21.93 9.00 -1.73
C THR A 292 -21.64 8.16 -2.97
N GLY A 293 -22.15 6.92 -3.01
CA GLY A 293 -22.11 6.08 -4.21
C GLY A 293 -23.08 6.51 -5.32
N SER A 294 -24.10 7.30 -4.99
CA SER A 294 -25.21 7.67 -5.87
C SER A 294 -25.07 9.08 -6.48
N GLN A 295 -24.39 10.02 -5.79
CA GLN A 295 -24.16 11.38 -6.27
C GLN A 295 -22.95 11.52 -7.21
N PHE A 296 -22.01 10.58 -7.19
CA PHE A 296 -20.94 10.48 -8.19
C PHE A 296 -21.46 9.74 -9.43
N GLN A 297 -22.26 10.42 -10.26
CA GLN A 297 -22.57 9.95 -11.61
C GLN A 297 -21.39 10.24 -12.53
N GLU A 298 -20.45 9.30 -12.61
CA GLU A 298 -19.47 9.26 -13.70
C GLU A 298 -20.14 8.72 -14.98
N PRO A 299 -19.72 9.17 -16.17
CA PRO A 299 -20.26 8.69 -17.44
C PRO A 299 -20.04 7.18 -17.58
N GLU A 300 -21.03 6.52 -18.20
CA GLU A 300 -21.10 5.09 -18.51
C GLU A 300 -19.89 4.58 -19.32
N GLN A 301 -18.73 4.37 -18.69
CA GLN A 301 -17.85 3.30 -19.16
C GLN A 301 -18.38 1.99 -18.57
N PRO A 302 -18.87 1.06 -19.40
CA PRO A 302 -19.28 -0.24 -18.90
C PRO A 302 -18.03 -0.91 -18.31
N MET A 303 -17.98 -0.97 -16.98
CA MET A 303 -16.90 -1.67 -16.29
C MET A 303 -16.77 -3.09 -16.84
N GLN A 304 -15.54 -3.52 -17.04
CA GLN A 304 -15.24 -4.88 -17.48
C GLN A 304 -15.99 -5.90 -16.59
N SER A 305 -16.64 -6.86 -17.25
CA SER A 305 -17.41 -7.90 -16.56
C SER A 305 -16.48 -8.74 -15.68
N LEU A 306 -17.01 -9.32 -14.60
CA LEU A 306 -16.22 -10.17 -13.73
C LEU A 306 -15.66 -11.38 -14.51
N ASP A 307 -16.45 -11.94 -15.42
CA ASP A 307 -16.05 -13.08 -16.25
C ASP A 307 -14.88 -12.72 -17.17
N THR A 308 -14.92 -11.54 -17.79
CA THR A 308 -13.82 -11.05 -18.65
C THR A 308 -12.56 -10.80 -17.83
N ILE A 309 -12.67 -10.24 -16.62
CA ILE A 309 -11.51 -10.04 -15.73
C ILE A 309 -10.90 -11.38 -15.35
N MET A 310 -11.73 -12.35 -14.96
CA MET A 310 -11.31 -13.70 -14.58
C MET A 310 -10.63 -14.44 -15.74
N GLN A 311 -11.16 -14.30 -16.96
CA GLN A 311 -10.55 -14.87 -18.15
C GLN A 311 -9.15 -14.27 -18.40
N ILE A 312 -9.01 -12.95 -18.32
CA ILE A 312 -7.72 -12.27 -18.49
C ILE A 312 -6.71 -12.69 -17.41
N ILE A 313 -7.12 -12.74 -16.14
CA ILE A 313 -6.26 -13.19 -15.05
C ILE A 313 -5.83 -14.64 -15.28
N SER A 314 -6.75 -15.52 -15.64
CA SER A 314 -6.45 -16.93 -15.92
C SER A 314 -5.44 -17.07 -17.05
N GLU A 315 -5.55 -16.27 -18.11
CA GLU A 315 -4.60 -16.30 -19.23
C GLU A 315 -3.24 -15.68 -18.85
N ALA A 316 -3.22 -14.71 -17.93
CA ALA A 316 -2.01 -14.11 -17.39
C ALA A 316 -1.17 -15.08 -16.54
N THR A 317 -1.74 -16.16 -16.01
CA THR A 317 -0.98 -17.22 -15.32
C THR A 317 -0.07 -18.00 -16.27
N ILE A 318 -0.31 -17.94 -17.58
CA ILE A 318 0.54 -18.55 -18.59
C ILE A 318 1.69 -17.58 -18.89
N PRO A 319 2.96 -17.96 -18.66
CA PRO A 319 4.11 -17.08 -18.88
C PRO A 319 4.25 -16.72 -20.35
N ALA A 320 4.92 -15.60 -20.61
CA ALA A 320 5.23 -15.17 -21.97
C ALA A 320 6.02 -16.26 -22.70
N VAL A 321 5.68 -16.52 -23.97
CA VAL A 321 6.50 -17.39 -24.83
C VAL A 321 7.85 -16.69 -24.99
N ARG A 322 8.87 -17.16 -24.26
CA ARG A 322 10.25 -16.83 -24.58
C ARG A 322 10.48 -17.33 -25.99
N ASN A 323 10.71 -16.43 -26.95
CA ASN A 323 11.40 -16.83 -28.17
C ASN A 323 12.73 -17.42 -27.70
N ARG A 324 12.82 -18.76 -27.67
CA ARG A 324 14.10 -19.44 -27.61
C ARG A 324 14.84 -18.99 -28.87
N CYS A 325 15.74 -18.03 -28.70
CA CYS A 325 16.72 -17.75 -29.73
C CYS A 325 17.49 -19.05 -29.95
N LEU A 326 17.81 -19.34 -31.21
CA LEU A 326 18.42 -20.58 -31.72
C LEU A 326 19.85 -20.86 -31.19
N ASP A 327 20.28 -20.22 -30.10
CA ASP A 327 21.64 -20.36 -29.56
C ASP A 327 21.77 -21.48 -28.52
N ASP A 328 20.67 -22.02 -28.01
CA ASP A 328 20.69 -23.08 -26.97
C ASP A 328 20.86 -24.51 -27.54
N PHE A 329 21.06 -24.64 -28.87
CA PHE A 329 21.34 -25.91 -29.55
C PHE A 329 22.81 -26.10 -29.95
N MET A 330 23.70 -25.18 -29.57
CA MET A 330 25.12 -25.25 -29.93
C MET A 330 26.05 -25.81 -28.83
N THR A 331 25.54 -26.16 -27.65
CA THR A 331 26.36 -26.75 -26.57
C THR A 331 26.30 -28.28 -26.49
N ASP A 332 25.65 -28.94 -27.46
CA ASP A 332 25.39 -30.40 -27.42
C ASP A 332 26.36 -31.25 -28.27
N ASN A 333 27.57 -30.75 -28.55
CA ASN A 333 28.64 -31.57 -29.14
C ASN A 333 30.01 -31.06 -28.70
N LEU A 334 30.90 -32.01 -28.35
CA LEU A 334 32.27 -31.88 -27.81
C LEU A 334 32.23 -31.79 -26.26
N ASP A 335 32.56 -32.81 -25.47
CA ASP A 335 33.75 -33.68 -25.57
C ASP A 335 33.51 -35.10 -25.02
N LEU A 336 34.03 -36.06 -25.77
CA LEU A 336 34.28 -37.45 -25.37
C LEU A 336 35.71 -37.59 -24.84
N ASP A 337 35.85 -38.49 -23.87
CA ASP A 337 37.06 -39.22 -23.43
C ASP A 337 38.04 -38.50 -22.47
N ASP A 338 38.11 -38.99 -21.22
CA ASP A 338 39.28 -39.74 -20.73
C ASP A 338 39.05 -40.28 -19.29
N ASP A 339 38.83 -41.59 -19.25
CA ASP A 339 39.39 -42.65 -18.38
C ASP A 339 39.80 -42.45 -16.90
N MET A 340 39.31 -43.44 -16.13
CA MET A 340 39.97 -44.33 -15.16
C MET A 340 40.21 -43.94 -13.68
N ASP A 341 39.73 -44.89 -12.85
CA ASP A 341 40.25 -45.44 -11.59
C ASP A 341 40.28 -44.57 -10.33
N ASP A 342 39.51 -44.94 -9.29
CA ASP A 342 40.01 -45.90 -8.28
C ASP A 342 38.93 -46.42 -7.32
N PHE A 343 39.14 -47.65 -6.87
CA PHE A 343 38.29 -48.48 -6.00
C PHE A 343 38.54 -48.22 -4.49
N ASP A 344 37.54 -48.61 -3.68
CA ASP A 344 37.58 -49.03 -2.28
C ASP A 344 37.98 -48.04 -1.15
N SER A 345 37.09 -47.87 -0.17
CA SER A 345 37.23 -48.49 1.17
C SER A 345 36.24 -47.95 2.21
N GLU A 346 36.02 -48.77 3.22
CA GLU A 346 34.91 -48.83 4.17
C GLU A 346 34.94 -47.81 5.33
N SER A 347 33.75 -47.67 5.94
CA SER A 347 33.46 -47.49 7.38
C SER A 347 34.06 -46.33 8.17
N GLU A 348 33.19 -45.59 8.88
CA GLU A 348 33.13 -45.66 10.36
C GLU A 348 31.90 -44.90 10.90
N ILE A 349 31.14 -45.59 11.75
CA ILE A 349 30.16 -45.06 12.70
C ILE A 349 30.76 -45.29 14.09
N ASP A 350 30.90 -44.24 14.89
CA ASP A 350 30.80 -44.22 16.36
C ASP A 350 30.74 -42.74 16.79
N ILE A 351 29.64 -42.24 17.36
CA ILE A 351 29.15 -42.31 18.76
C ILE A 351 29.95 -41.41 19.74
N ASP A 352 29.15 -40.57 20.42
CA ASP A 352 29.37 -39.80 21.66
C ASP A 352 30.32 -38.59 21.66
N SER A 353 29.76 -37.41 21.97
CA SER A 353 29.67 -37.01 23.39
C SER A 353 29.17 -35.57 23.57
N SER A 354 28.18 -35.44 24.45
CA SER A 354 27.95 -34.35 25.41
C SER A 354 27.52 -32.96 24.91
N GLY A 355 26.39 -32.49 25.42
CA GLY A 355 25.98 -31.08 25.31
C GLY A 355 24.54 -30.80 25.64
N GLU A 356 24.11 -31.26 26.81
CA GLU A 356 22.78 -31.07 27.38
C GLU A 356 22.50 -29.58 27.77
N ILE A 357 21.23 -29.17 27.60
CA ILE A 357 20.48 -28.10 28.34
C ILE A 357 20.88 -26.65 27.93
N VAL A 358 20.02 -25.65 27.70
CA VAL A 358 18.87 -25.15 28.48
C VAL A 358 17.95 -24.29 27.59
N TYR A 359 16.64 -24.54 27.67
CA TYR A 359 15.60 -23.55 27.35
C TYR A 359 15.44 -22.57 28.52
N ALA A 360 15.44 -21.26 28.23
CA ALA A 360 14.54 -20.22 28.79
C ALA A 360 15.18 -18.83 28.69
N LEU A 361 14.54 -17.91 27.96
CA LEU A 361 13.64 -16.88 28.50
C LEU A 361 13.05 -16.05 27.36
#